data_AF-A0A7K2LR89-F1
#
_entry.id   AF-A0A7K2LR89-F1
#
_cell.length_a   1.000
_cell.length_b   1.000
_cell.length_c   1.000
_cell.angle_alpha   90.00
_cell.angle_beta   90.00
_cell.angle_gamma   90.00
#
_symmetry.space_group_name_H-M   'P 1'
#
loop_
_entity.id
_entity.type
_entity.pdbx_description
1 polymer ?
#
loop_
_entity_poly.entity_id
_entity_poly.type
_entity_poly.pdbx_seq_one_letter_code
_entity_poly.pdbx_strand_id
1 'polypeptide(L)'
;RPAFARQGGAGLYPNPDNAYLVAGFDAPPAGQVLVVRGKAPTATTGDRARPWPDPKAQVRYWSMCDNLWWGPGEVVANPLPDGTVDPGCRADFDTRLDADGTYTYVIGTEQQRAAVESVPGATFVPLSAATPTARHLLILRDMVADPGFAEAIQNVPTGSDPARTAQVMGAYYPRTAYCALTALTTAGPSACPVS
;
A
#
# COMPACT_ATOMS: atom_id res chain seq x y z
N ARG A 1 15.67 3.17 -1.92
CA ARG A 1 14.34 2.90 -1.34
C ARG A 1 13.29 3.51 -2.25
N PRO A 2 12.21 2.78 -2.56
CA PRO A 2 11.11 3.30 -3.38
C PRO A 2 10.46 4.53 -2.73
N ALA A 3 9.91 5.44 -3.53
CA ALA A 3 9.23 6.63 -3.03
C ALA A 3 7.92 6.85 -3.80
N PHE A 4 6.86 7.17 -3.07
CA PHE A 4 5.53 7.35 -3.65
C PHE A 4 5.42 8.72 -4.30
N ALA A 5 4.92 8.77 -5.53
CA ALA A 5 4.65 10.00 -6.26
C ALA A 5 3.21 10.01 -6.78
N ARG A 6 2.61 11.19 -6.90
CA ARG A 6 1.25 11.35 -7.40
C ARG A 6 1.21 11.10 -8.92
N GLN A 7 0.44 10.11 -9.35
CA GLN A 7 0.25 9.78 -10.78
C GLN A 7 -1.19 9.95 -11.25
N GLY A 8 -1.39 10.41 -12.49
CA GLY A 8 -2.73 10.47 -13.08
C GLY A 8 -3.35 9.06 -13.18
N GLY A 9 -4.67 8.94 -13.00
CA GLY A 9 -5.39 7.67 -13.25
C GLY A 9 -5.38 7.24 -14.72
N ALA A 10 -5.08 8.17 -15.64
CA ALA A 10 -5.05 7.99 -17.09
C ALA A 10 -3.73 7.37 -17.60
N GLY A 11 -3.50 6.12 -17.20
CA GLY A 11 -2.36 5.30 -17.63
C GLY A 11 -2.29 3.92 -16.96
N LEU A 12 -3.06 3.72 -15.88
CA LEU A 12 -3.19 2.43 -15.17
C LEU A 12 -4.67 2.07 -14.98
N TYR A 13 -5.48 2.96 -14.37
CA TYR A 13 -6.88 2.69 -14.02
C TYR A 13 -7.74 3.98 -13.97
N PRO A 14 -8.35 4.44 -15.09
CA PRO A 14 -9.08 5.70 -15.10
C PRO A 14 -10.40 5.60 -14.32
N ASN A 15 -10.48 6.36 -13.22
CA ASN A 15 -11.72 6.63 -12.49
C ASN A 15 -11.58 8.05 -11.89
N PRO A 16 -12.50 8.99 -12.21
CA PRO A 16 -12.42 10.37 -11.72
C PRO A 16 -12.51 10.48 -10.18
N ASP A 17 -13.09 9.48 -9.53
CA ASP A 17 -13.25 9.43 -8.07
C ASP A 17 -11.99 8.92 -7.36
N ASN A 18 -11.04 8.34 -8.11
CA ASN A 18 -9.82 7.76 -7.56
C ASN A 18 -8.64 8.71 -7.68
N ALA A 19 -7.81 8.72 -6.63
CA ALA A 19 -6.50 9.32 -6.66
C ALA A 19 -5.44 8.27 -6.27
N TYR A 20 -4.29 8.35 -6.92
CA TYR A 20 -3.24 7.34 -6.86
C TYR A 20 -1.89 7.93 -6.50
N LEU A 21 -1.20 7.28 -5.57
CA LEU A 21 0.25 7.35 -5.45
C LEU A 21 0.86 6.06 -5.95
N VAL A 22 2.04 6.17 -6.57
CA VAL A 22 2.78 4.98 -7.00
C VAL A 22 4.24 5.02 -6.60
N ALA A 23 4.82 3.86 -6.31
CA ALA A 23 6.26 3.69 -6.09
C ALA A 23 6.75 2.47 -6.87
N GLY A 24 7.63 2.69 -7.84
CA GLY A 24 8.30 1.59 -8.55
C GLY A 24 9.42 0.99 -7.72
N PHE A 25 9.57 -0.33 -7.73
CA PHE A 25 10.61 -1.01 -6.96
C PHE A 25 11.06 -2.32 -7.60
N ASP A 26 12.30 -2.70 -7.33
CA ASP A 26 12.82 -4.04 -7.63
C ASP A 26 12.65 -4.93 -6.40
N ALA A 27 12.54 -6.25 -6.63
CA ALA A 27 12.40 -7.24 -5.57
C ALA A 27 13.45 -7.02 -4.46
N PRO A 28 13.07 -7.10 -3.17
CA PRO A 28 14.01 -6.95 -2.07
C PRO A 28 15.18 -7.94 -2.18
N PRO A 29 16.40 -7.57 -1.72
CA PRO A 29 17.52 -8.50 -1.63
C PRO A 29 17.17 -9.75 -0.81
N ALA A 30 17.91 -10.83 -1.03
CA ALA A 30 17.72 -12.08 -0.28
C ALA A 30 17.72 -11.83 1.25
N GLY A 31 16.73 -12.40 1.94
CA GLY A 31 16.55 -12.23 3.38
C GLY A 31 15.94 -10.89 3.81
N GLN A 32 15.61 -10.00 2.87
CA GLN A 32 14.91 -8.75 3.12
C GLN A 32 13.47 -8.77 2.62
N VAL A 33 12.72 -7.78 3.07
CA VAL A 33 11.36 -7.43 2.65
C VAL A 33 11.30 -5.92 2.40
N LEU A 34 10.34 -5.46 1.61
CA LEU A 34 10.02 -4.04 1.52
C LEU A 34 8.93 -3.73 2.54
N VAL A 35 9.20 -2.80 3.45
CA VAL A 35 8.24 -2.33 4.45
C VAL A 35 7.70 -0.98 4.04
N VAL A 36 6.39 -0.79 4.15
CA VAL A 36 5.69 0.47 3.90
C VAL A 36 4.86 0.84 5.12
N ARG A 37 5.03 2.06 5.65
CA ARG A 37 4.31 2.55 6.83
C ARG A 37 3.74 3.94 6.59
N GLY A 38 2.58 4.21 7.16
CA GLY A 38 1.90 5.50 7.11
C GLY A 38 0.60 5.47 7.89
N LYS A 39 0.04 6.64 8.20
CA LYS A 39 -1.28 6.73 8.82
C LYS A 39 -2.35 6.34 7.81
N ALA A 40 -3.28 5.48 8.20
CA ALA A 40 -4.44 5.13 7.38
C ALA A 40 -5.51 6.24 7.47
N PRO A 41 -6.12 6.66 6.34
CA PRO A 41 -7.37 7.40 6.40
C PRO A 41 -8.49 6.50 6.94
N THR A 42 -9.44 7.07 7.68
CA THR A 42 -10.63 6.29 8.06
C THR A 42 -11.50 6.05 6.84
N ALA A 43 -11.92 4.80 6.63
CA ALA A 43 -12.80 4.41 5.53
C ALA A 43 -14.24 4.20 6.01
N THR A 44 -15.19 4.25 5.08
CA THR A 44 -16.56 3.81 5.38
C THR A 44 -16.60 2.33 5.70
N THR A 45 -17.48 1.91 6.63
CA THR A 45 -17.60 0.50 7.02
C THR A 45 -18.88 -0.15 6.50
N GLY A 46 -18.79 -1.44 6.22
CA GLY A 46 -19.91 -2.28 5.77
C GLY A 46 -20.01 -2.43 4.26
N ASP A 47 -20.97 -3.24 3.82
CA ASP A 47 -21.11 -3.75 2.44
C ASP A 47 -22.25 -3.08 1.65
N ARG A 48 -22.85 -2.01 2.19
CA ARG A 48 -24.00 -1.32 1.59
C ARG A 48 -23.65 0.10 1.19
N ALA A 49 -24.31 0.58 0.14
CA ALA A 49 -24.25 1.99 -0.23
C ALA A 49 -24.64 2.89 0.96
N ARG A 50 -23.85 3.93 1.19
CA ARG A 50 -24.06 4.97 2.19
C ARG A 50 -24.05 6.34 1.52
N PRO A 51 -24.81 7.32 2.03
CA PRO A 51 -24.64 8.72 1.64
C PRO A 51 -23.19 9.18 1.86
N TRP A 52 -22.76 10.14 1.05
CA TRP A 52 -21.46 10.76 1.14
C TRP A 52 -21.62 12.29 1.17
N PRO A 53 -20.88 13.05 2.00
CA PRO A 53 -19.82 12.61 2.93
C PRO A 53 -20.33 11.81 4.15
N ASP A 54 -19.48 10.94 4.69
CA ASP A 54 -19.71 10.24 5.98
C ASP A 54 -18.89 10.94 7.07
N PRO A 55 -19.51 11.49 8.14
CA PRO A 55 -18.80 12.22 9.18
C PRO A 55 -17.78 11.38 9.97
N LYS A 56 -17.76 10.05 9.80
CA LYS A 56 -16.81 9.14 10.44
C LYS A 56 -15.70 8.66 9.50
N ALA A 57 -15.75 9.00 8.22
CA ALA A 57 -14.79 8.53 7.22
C ALA A 57 -14.11 9.70 6.51
N GLN A 58 -12.80 9.58 6.32
CA GLN A 58 -12.00 10.51 5.53
C GLN A 58 -12.01 10.14 4.05
N VAL A 59 -12.18 8.86 3.74
CA VAL A 59 -12.32 8.34 2.37
C VAL A 59 -13.43 7.30 2.30
N ARG A 60 -14.01 7.07 1.13
CA ARG A 60 -14.97 5.98 0.97
C ARG A 60 -14.29 4.62 1.03
N TYR A 61 -13.09 4.53 0.46
CA TYR A 61 -12.30 3.30 0.37
C TYR A 61 -10.84 3.66 0.10
N TRP A 62 -9.92 2.81 0.56
CA TRP A 62 -8.53 2.88 0.16
C TRP A 62 -7.91 1.48 0.04
N SER A 63 -6.80 1.38 -0.70
CA SER A 63 -6.10 0.10 -0.88
C SER A 63 -4.63 0.27 -1.23
N MET A 64 -3.81 -0.67 -0.78
CA MET A 64 -2.43 -0.87 -1.25
C MET A 64 -2.37 -2.10 -2.15
N CYS A 65 -1.83 -1.93 -3.36
CA CYS A 65 -1.64 -3.01 -4.31
C CYS A 65 -0.19 -3.10 -4.77
N ASP A 66 0.31 -4.32 -4.94
CA ASP A 66 1.49 -4.62 -5.73
C ASP A 66 1.08 -5.07 -7.14
N ASN A 67 1.65 -4.40 -8.13
CA ASN A 67 1.41 -4.61 -9.55
C ASN A 67 2.73 -4.85 -10.26
N LEU A 68 2.71 -5.54 -11.41
CA LEU A 68 3.88 -5.60 -12.29
C LEU A 68 4.06 -4.25 -12.99
N TRP A 69 5.31 -3.81 -13.21
CA TRP A 69 5.62 -2.51 -13.82
C TRP A 69 5.32 -2.46 -15.33
N TRP A 70 5.15 -3.61 -15.99
CA TRP A 70 4.98 -3.73 -17.44
C TRP A 70 3.55 -4.14 -17.83
N GLY A 71 3.17 -3.90 -19.09
CA GLY A 71 1.80 -4.11 -19.56
C GLY A 71 0.81 -3.07 -18.99
N PRO A 72 -0.48 -3.39 -18.84
CA PRO A 72 -1.46 -2.51 -18.17
C PRO A 72 -1.24 -2.44 -16.63
N GLY A 73 -0.12 -2.96 -16.14
CA GLY A 73 0.23 -3.00 -14.72
C GLY A 73 -0.58 -4.03 -13.96
N GLU A 74 -0.56 -5.30 -14.36
CA GLU A 74 -1.38 -6.34 -13.72
C GLU A 74 -1.10 -6.46 -12.22
N VAL A 75 -2.17 -6.55 -11.42
CA VAL A 75 -2.05 -6.83 -9.98
C VAL A 75 -1.44 -8.22 -9.82
N VAL A 76 -0.49 -8.36 -8.90
CA VAL A 76 0.10 -9.67 -8.56
C VAL A 76 -1.01 -10.63 -8.13
N ALA A 77 -0.96 -11.88 -8.57
CA ALA A 77 -1.88 -12.92 -8.14
C ALA A 77 -1.13 -14.25 -8.08
N ASN A 78 -0.87 -14.75 -6.88
CA ASN A 78 -0.11 -15.98 -6.67
C ASN A 78 -1.06 -17.15 -6.40
N PRO A 79 -1.10 -18.18 -7.27
CA PRO A 79 -1.74 -19.45 -6.93
C PRO A 79 -1.02 -20.10 -5.74
N LEU A 80 -1.77 -20.53 -4.74
CA LEU A 80 -1.26 -21.20 -3.55
C LEU A 80 -1.44 -22.73 -3.66
N PRO A 81 -0.64 -23.53 -2.91
CA PRO A 81 -0.71 -24.99 -2.97
C PRO A 81 -2.07 -25.59 -2.61
N ASP A 82 -2.91 -24.87 -1.87
CA ASP A 82 -4.27 -25.28 -1.48
C ASP A 82 -5.33 -24.96 -2.57
N GLY A 83 -4.90 -24.44 -3.72
CA GLY A 83 -5.77 -24.07 -4.84
C GLY A 83 -6.40 -22.69 -4.72
N THR A 84 -6.11 -21.93 -3.66
CA THR A 84 -6.51 -20.53 -3.53
C THR A 84 -5.55 -19.59 -4.26
N VAL A 85 -5.87 -18.30 -4.31
CA VAL A 85 -5.02 -17.26 -4.90
C VAL A 85 -4.79 -16.19 -3.84
N ASP A 86 -3.54 -15.79 -3.63
CA ASP A 86 -3.25 -14.56 -2.90
C ASP A 86 -3.14 -13.37 -3.87
N PRO A 87 -4.08 -12.41 -3.82
CA PRO A 87 -3.96 -11.19 -4.60
C PRO A 87 -2.90 -10.25 -4.01
N GLY A 88 -2.27 -9.45 -4.85
CA GLY A 88 -1.32 -8.39 -4.50
C GLY A 88 -1.97 -7.16 -3.87
N CYS A 89 -3.29 -7.17 -3.65
CA CYS A 89 -4.04 -6.03 -3.12
C CYS A 89 -4.56 -6.31 -1.72
N ARG A 90 -4.51 -5.29 -0.87
CA ARG A 90 -5.16 -5.24 0.43
C ARG A 90 -6.03 -3.99 0.49
N ALA A 91 -7.33 -4.18 0.67
CA ALA A 91 -8.25 -3.10 0.95
C ALA A 91 -8.11 -2.61 2.39
N ASP A 92 -8.75 -1.49 2.70
CA ASP A 92 -8.85 -0.93 4.06
C ASP A 92 -9.31 -1.95 5.09
N PHE A 93 -10.33 -2.76 4.77
CA PHE A 93 -10.86 -3.80 5.66
C PHE A 93 -9.99 -5.06 5.78
N ASP A 94 -9.05 -5.28 4.85
CA ASP A 94 -8.07 -6.37 4.90
C ASP A 94 -6.74 -5.93 5.53
N THR A 95 -6.61 -4.64 5.86
CA THR A 95 -5.38 -4.05 6.36
C THR A 95 -5.40 -3.95 7.88
N ARG A 96 -4.39 -4.53 8.51
CA ARG A 96 -4.18 -4.41 9.95
C ARG A 96 -3.61 -3.03 10.28
N LEU A 97 -4.16 -2.40 11.30
CA LEU A 97 -3.70 -1.12 11.85
C LEU A 97 -3.22 -1.32 13.29
N ASP A 98 -2.22 -0.55 13.70
CA ASP A 98 -1.86 -0.43 15.11
C ASP A 98 -2.81 0.54 15.87
N ALA A 99 -2.56 0.71 17.16
CA ALA A 99 -3.39 1.55 18.03
C ALA A 99 -3.43 3.03 17.62
N ASP A 100 -2.44 3.51 16.87
CA ASP A 100 -2.36 4.88 16.38
C ASP A 100 -3.03 5.06 15.00
N GLY A 101 -3.57 3.98 14.43
CA GLY A 101 -4.14 3.95 13.09
C GLY A 101 -3.09 3.92 11.99
N THR A 102 -1.87 3.43 12.28
CA THR A 102 -0.80 3.28 11.31
C THR A 102 -0.86 1.89 10.68
N TYR A 103 -0.79 1.83 9.35
CA TYR A 103 -0.61 0.56 8.66
C TYR A 103 0.88 0.20 8.58
N THR A 104 1.17 -1.10 8.54
CA THR A 104 2.48 -1.63 8.16
C THR A 104 2.27 -2.69 7.10
N TYR A 105 2.50 -2.35 5.83
CA TYR A 105 2.57 -3.34 4.76
C TYR A 105 3.98 -3.91 4.67
N VAL A 106 4.06 -5.21 4.42
CA VAL A 106 5.31 -5.91 4.23
C VAL A 106 5.22 -6.72 2.96
N ILE A 107 5.98 -6.28 1.96
CA ILE A 107 6.03 -6.87 0.63
C ILE A 107 7.18 -7.88 0.60
N GLY A 108 6.86 -9.13 0.28
CA GLY A 108 7.81 -10.23 0.30
C GLY A 108 7.33 -11.45 -0.50
N THR A 109 8.10 -12.53 -0.47
CA THR A 109 7.71 -13.78 -1.14
C THR A 109 6.71 -14.57 -0.31
N GLU A 110 5.98 -15.48 -0.94
CA GLU A 110 5.05 -16.39 -0.24
C GLU A 110 5.72 -17.19 0.88
N GLN A 111 7.00 -17.57 0.72
CA GLN A 111 7.73 -18.28 1.77
C GLN A 111 7.96 -17.43 3.03
N GLN A 112 7.92 -16.10 2.90
CA GLN A 112 8.08 -15.17 4.01
C GLN A 112 6.77 -14.84 4.72
N ARG A 113 5.60 -15.20 4.14
CA ARG A 113 4.27 -14.83 4.65
C ARG A 113 4.10 -15.14 6.13
N ALA A 114 4.30 -16.40 6.53
CA ALA A 114 4.06 -16.82 7.92
C ALA A 114 4.92 -16.05 8.93
N ALA A 115 6.17 -15.75 8.56
CA ALA A 115 7.06 -14.93 9.38
C ALA A 115 6.54 -13.49 9.49
N VAL A 116 6.09 -12.90 8.39
CA VAL A 116 5.51 -11.55 8.37
C VAL A 116 4.22 -11.48 9.17
N GLU A 117 3.29 -12.42 8.97
CA GLU A 117 1.98 -12.42 9.63
C GLU A 117 2.05 -12.66 11.14
N SER A 118 3.17 -13.20 11.63
CA SER A 118 3.49 -13.30 13.05
C SER A 118 3.88 -11.96 13.69
N VAL A 119 4.19 -10.94 12.90
CA VAL A 119 4.51 -9.60 13.39
C VAL A 119 3.20 -8.85 13.69
N PRO A 120 2.98 -8.40 14.94
CA PRO A 120 1.77 -7.67 15.30
C PRO A 120 1.56 -6.42 14.43
N GLY A 121 0.34 -6.26 13.90
CA GLY A 121 -0.03 -5.12 13.06
C GLY A 121 0.52 -5.15 11.62
N ALA A 122 1.33 -6.13 11.24
CA ALA A 122 1.82 -6.25 9.87
C ALA A 122 0.78 -6.88 8.93
N THR A 123 0.69 -6.34 7.72
CA THR A 123 -0.13 -6.85 6.62
C THR A 123 0.78 -7.32 5.49
N PHE A 124 0.76 -8.62 5.18
CA PHE A 124 1.57 -9.19 4.10
C PHE A 124 0.97 -8.85 2.73
N VAL A 125 1.84 -8.49 1.78
CA VAL A 125 1.53 -8.29 0.36
C VAL A 125 2.52 -9.11 -0.48
N PRO A 126 2.05 -9.98 -1.39
CA PRO A 126 2.94 -10.87 -2.12
C PRO A 126 3.67 -10.18 -3.28
N LEU A 127 4.94 -10.54 -3.47
CA LEU A 127 5.64 -10.40 -4.75
C LEU A 127 5.15 -11.45 -5.74
N SER A 128 5.39 -11.22 -7.03
CA SER A 128 5.00 -12.17 -8.08
C SER A 128 5.84 -13.43 -8.01
N ALA A 129 5.19 -14.57 -7.74
CA ALA A 129 5.85 -15.88 -7.80
C ALA A 129 6.17 -16.29 -9.25
N ALA A 130 5.35 -15.87 -10.22
CA ALA A 130 5.52 -16.18 -11.64
C ALA A 130 6.67 -15.39 -12.29
N THR A 131 6.92 -14.16 -11.82
CA THR A 131 7.94 -13.27 -12.37
C THR A 131 8.77 -12.62 -11.25
N PRO A 132 9.55 -13.41 -10.48
CA PRO A 132 10.17 -12.96 -9.23
C PRO A 132 11.26 -11.89 -9.39
N THR A 133 11.75 -11.67 -10.62
CA THR A 133 12.75 -10.65 -10.95
C THR A 133 12.17 -9.46 -11.70
N ALA A 134 10.85 -9.46 -11.96
CA ALA A 134 10.21 -8.33 -12.60
C ALA A 134 10.29 -7.09 -11.70
N ARG A 135 10.30 -5.92 -12.34
CA ARG A 135 10.08 -4.68 -11.63
C ARG A 135 8.60 -4.59 -11.24
N HIS A 136 8.37 -4.11 -10.04
CA HIS A 136 7.06 -3.96 -9.44
C HIS A 136 6.66 -2.49 -9.28
N LEU A 137 5.37 -2.28 -9.05
CA LEU A 137 4.72 -0.99 -8.89
C LEU A 137 3.74 -1.06 -7.72
N LEU A 138 4.13 -0.47 -6.58
CA LEU A 138 3.18 -0.26 -5.50
C LEU A 138 2.24 0.87 -5.85
N ILE A 139 0.96 0.66 -5.57
CA ILE A 139 -0.11 1.62 -5.80
C ILE A 139 -0.92 1.79 -4.52
N LEU A 140 -0.87 2.98 -3.93
CA LEU A 140 -1.86 3.42 -2.94
C LEU A 140 -2.98 4.14 -3.68
N ARG A 141 -4.22 3.69 -3.46
CA ARG A 141 -5.41 4.28 -4.05
C ARG A 141 -6.33 4.76 -2.94
N ASP A 142 -6.80 6.00 -3.05
CA ASP A 142 -7.94 6.52 -2.31
C ASP A 142 -9.11 6.74 -3.27
N MET A 143 -10.30 6.26 -2.91
CA MET A 143 -11.53 6.48 -3.64
C MET A 143 -12.43 7.41 -2.84
N VAL A 144 -12.78 8.55 -3.44
CA VAL A 144 -13.64 9.62 -2.90
C VAL A 144 -13.19 10.09 -1.51
N ALA A 145 -12.49 11.23 -1.46
CA ALA A 145 -12.06 11.85 -0.21
C ALA A 145 -13.08 12.86 0.33
N ASP A 146 -13.12 13.01 1.65
CA ASP A 146 -13.96 14.01 2.30
C ASP A 146 -13.38 15.40 1.96
N PRO A 147 -14.18 16.39 1.56
CA PRO A 147 -13.66 17.71 1.20
C PRO A 147 -12.86 18.40 2.31
N GLY A 148 -13.11 18.04 3.58
CA GLY A 148 -12.38 18.52 4.75
C GLY A 148 -11.09 17.75 5.07
N PHE A 149 -10.81 16.64 4.38
CA PHE A 149 -9.58 15.87 4.58
C PHE A 149 -8.43 16.49 3.78
N ALA A 150 -7.70 17.43 4.41
CA ALA A 150 -6.65 18.21 3.76
C ALA A 150 -5.50 17.35 3.20
N GLU A 151 -5.17 16.24 3.86
CA GLU A 151 -4.08 15.34 3.51
C GLU A 151 -4.45 14.28 2.44
N ALA A 152 -5.66 14.35 1.88
CA ALA A 152 -6.10 13.43 0.82
C ALA A 152 -5.19 13.45 -0.42
N ILE A 153 -5.02 12.30 -1.07
CA ILE A 153 -4.24 12.19 -2.32
C ILE A 153 -4.81 13.11 -3.42
N GLN A 154 -6.13 13.33 -3.41
CA GLN A 154 -6.85 14.22 -4.33
C GLN A 154 -6.34 15.66 -4.29
N ASN A 155 -5.82 16.10 -3.13
CA ASN A 155 -5.26 17.45 -2.97
C ASN A 155 -3.82 17.57 -3.44
N VAL A 156 -3.16 16.44 -3.76
CA VAL A 156 -1.83 16.44 -4.35
C VAL A 156 -1.95 16.68 -5.86
N PRO A 157 -1.30 17.74 -6.42
CA PRO A 157 -1.32 17.98 -7.85
C PRO A 157 -0.77 16.78 -8.64
N THR A 158 -1.49 16.36 -9.68
CA THR A 158 -1.07 15.26 -10.56
C THR A 158 0.34 15.52 -11.12
N GLY A 159 1.22 14.52 -11.05
CA GLY A 159 2.61 14.63 -11.47
C GLY A 159 3.55 15.21 -10.40
N SER A 160 3.05 15.49 -9.19
CA SER A 160 3.91 15.87 -8.06
C SER A 160 4.95 14.79 -7.75
N ASP A 161 6.18 15.23 -7.51
CA ASP A 161 7.26 14.36 -7.04
C ASP A 161 7.01 13.87 -5.59
N PRO A 162 7.83 12.92 -5.09
CA PRO A 162 7.68 12.40 -3.74
C PRO A 162 7.78 13.46 -2.62
N ALA A 163 8.61 14.48 -2.78
CA ALA A 163 8.81 15.49 -1.75
C ALA A 163 7.56 16.38 -1.61
N ARG A 164 7.01 16.84 -2.73
CA ARG A 164 5.77 17.61 -2.77
C ARG A 164 4.58 16.77 -2.32
N THR A 165 4.52 15.51 -2.75
CA THR A 165 3.47 14.57 -2.32
C THR A 165 3.49 14.40 -0.81
N ALA A 166 4.67 14.16 -0.23
CA ALA A 166 4.84 14.03 1.21
C ALA A 166 4.48 15.31 1.98
N GLN A 167 4.77 16.48 1.42
CA GLN A 167 4.42 17.77 2.02
C GLN A 167 2.91 17.95 2.16
N VAL A 168 2.14 17.54 1.14
CA VAL A 168 0.67 17.67 1.16
C VAL A 168 0.03 16.63 2.08
N MET A 169 0.47 15.39 2.01
CA MET A 169 -0.16 14.28 2.75
C MET A 169 0.30 14.14 4.21
N GLY A 170 1.40 14.79 4.60
CA GLY A 170 1.91 14.74 5.97
C GLY A 170 2.09 13.30 6.49
N ALA A 171 1.43 12.97 7.61
CA ALA A 171 1.51 11.65 8.24
C ALA A 171 0.86 10.52 7.41
N TYR A 172 0.00 10.85 6.46
CA TYR A 172 -0.66 9.89 5.56
C TYR A 172 0.22 9.48 4.38
N TYR A 173 1.33 10.19 4.14
CA TYR A 173 2.26 9.83 3.08
C TYR A 173 2.99 8.51 3.41
N PRO A 174 2.97 7.50 2.52
CA PRO A 174 3.64 6.23 2.78
C PRO A 174 5.16 6.37 2.72
N ARG A 175 5.83 5.90 3.78
CA ARG A 175 7.29 5.81 3.85
C ARG A 175 7.74 4.37 3.64
N THR A 176 8.86 4.18 2.96
CA THR A 176 9.35 2.83 2.64
C THR A 176 10.77 2.56 3.12
N ALA A 177 11.08 1.29 3.37
CA ALA A 177 12.43 0.79 3.59
C ALA A 177 12.55 -0.67 3.15
N TYR A 178 13.69 -1.01 2.55
CA TYR A 178 14.12 -2.41 2.56
C TYR A 178 14.60 -2.74 3.98
N CYS A 179 14.09 -3.83 4.54
CA CYS A 179 14.32 -4.22 5.92
C CYS A 179 14.68 -5.70 5.98
N ALA A 180 15.66 -6.06 6.81
CA ALA A 180 15.95 -7.47 7.08
C ALA A 180 14.72 -8.12 7.72
N LEU A 181 14.30 -9.27 7.20
CA LEU A 181 13.15 -9.99 7.75
C LEU A 181 13.37 -10.33 9.23
N THR A 182 14.60 -10.67 9.61
CA THR A 182 14.97 -10.95 11.01
C THR A 182 14.83 -9.73 11.93
N ALA A 183 15.21 -8.54 11.45
CA ALA A 183 15.04 -7.31 12.21
C ALA A 183 13.55 -7.00 12.42
N LEU A 184 12.75 -7.13 11.36
CA LEU A 184 11.30 -6.96 11.41
C LEU A 184 10.64 -7.95 12.37
N THR A 185 10.99 -9.24 12.32
CA THR A 185 10.35 -10.27 13.16
C THR A 185 10.81 -10.25 14.61
N THR A 186 12.03 -9.77 14.89
CA THR A 186 12.57 -9.75 16.26
C THR A 186 12.27 -8.45 17.00
N ALA A 187 12.35 -7.31 16.30
CA ALA A 187 12.25 -5.98 16.89
C ALA A 187 11.01 -5.19 16.42
N GLY A 188 10.22 -5.76 15.51
CA GLY A 188 8.97 -5.17 15.02
C GLY A 188 9.17 -4.08 13.95
N PRO A 189 8.06 -3.50 13.45
CA PRO A 189 8.09 -2.54 12.35
C PRO A 189 8.87 -1.25 12.60
N SER A 190 9.06 -0.86 13.87
CA SER A 190 9.84 0.33 14.26
C SER A 190 11.34 0.16 14.04
N ALA A 191 11.85 -1.07 13.93
CA ALA A 191 13.24 -1.34 13.62
C ALA A 191 13.59 -1.13 12.14
N CYS A 192 12.58 -0.99 11.26
CA CYS A 192 12.79 -0.75 9.84
C CYS A 192 12.90 0.76 9.55
N PRO A 193 13.98 1.22 8.90
CA PRO A 193 14.30 2.65 8.75
C PRO A 193 13.51 3.33 7.61
N VAL A 194 12.18 3.34 7.73
CA VAL A 194 11.28 4.00 6.77
C VAL A 194 11.51 5.52 6.77
N SER A 195 11.40 6.13 5.59
CA SER A 195 11.55 7.59 5.41
C SER A 195 10.86 8.10 4.18
#